data_AF-A0A1F4W0Y6-F1
#
_entry.id   AF-A0A1F4W0Y6-F1
#
_cell.length_a   1.000
_cell.length_b   1.000
_cell.length_c   1.000
_cell.angle_alpha   90.00
_cell.angle_beta   90.00
_cell.angle_gamma   90.00
#
_symmetry.space_group_name_H-M   'P 1'
#
loop_
_entity.id
_entity.type
_entity.pdbx_description
1 polymer ?
#
loop_
_entity_poly.entity_id
_entity_poly.type
_entity_poly.pdbx_seq_one_letter_code
_entity_poly.pdbx_strand_id
1 'polypeptide(L)' 'MEELIKPNTKFICPNCGEISQDDVIFLCNTCKQEELVLKDGVYMCPSCLLPGENFECMHCESKEVKMKVEKAE' A
#
# COMPACT_ATOMS: atom_id res chain seq x y z
N MET A 1 -16.56 -6.81 20.08
CA MET A 1 -16.93 -6.47 18.70
C MET A 1 -15.76 -5.68 18.18
N GLU A 2 -14.82 -6.34 17.51
CA GLU A 2 -13.61 -5.69 17.02
C GLU A 2 -14.01 -4.70 15.93
N GLU A 3 -13.94 -3.40 16.26
CA GLU A 3 -13.99 -2.33 15.28
C GLU A 3 -12.73 -2.47 14.42
N LEU A 4 -12.84 -3.30 13.39
CA LEU A 4 -11.88 -3.37 12.30
C LEU A 4 -11.82 -1.97 11.71
N ILE A 5 -10.79 -1.21 12.11
CA ILE A 5 -10.37 0.02 11.46
C ILE A 5 -10.11 -0.37 10.01
N LYS A 6 -11.13 -0.28 9.15
CA LYS A 6 -10.97 -0.50 7.73
C LYS A 6 -10.08 0.65 7.26
N PRO A 7 -8.87 0.37 6.77
CA PRO A 7 -8.07 1.41 6.16
C PRO A 7 -8.90 1.98 5.01
N ASN A 8 -9.23 3.28 5.04
CA ASN A 8 -9.86 4.01 3.92
C ASN A 8 -8.87 4.22 2.76
N THR A 9 -7.89 3.32 2.64
CA THR A 9 -6.79 3.40 1.70
C THR A 9 -7.07 2.40 0.59
N LYS A 10 -7.41 2.92 -0.58
CA LYS A 10 -7.60 2.13 -1.79
C LYS A 10 -6.31 2.07 -2.57
N PHE A 11 -6.12 1.02 -3.35
CA PHE A 11 -4.96 0.87 -4.22
C PHE A 11 -5.44 0.74 -5.67
N ILE A 12 -4.66 1.24 -6.61
CA ILE A 12 -4.96 1.18 -8.04
C ILE A 12 -3.80 0.50 -8.75
N CYS A 13 -4.09 -0.66 -9.33
CA CYS A 13 -3.22 -1.36 -10.25
C CYS A 13 -3.57 -0.97 -11.70
N PRO A 14 -2.60 -0.64 -12.57
CA PRO A 14 -2.89 -0.34 -13.97
C PRO A 14 -3.45 -1.53 -14.76
N ASN A 15 -3.20 -2.76 -14.32
CA ASN A 15 -3.67 -3.98 -14.97
C ASN A 15 -5.00 -4.50 -14.41
N CYS A 16 -5.25 -4.33 -13.11
CA CYS A 16 -6.45 -4.86 -12.44
C CYS A 16 -7.51 -3.79 -12.13
N GLY A 17 -7.14 -2.51 -12.12
CA GLY A 17 -7.99 -1.42 -11.66
C GLY A 17 -7.88 -1.20 -10.14
N GLU A 18 -8.99 -0.81 -9.51
CA GLU A 18 -9.06 -0.62 -8.05
C GLU A 18 -8.98 -1.97 -7.32
N ILE A 19 -8.02 -2.09 -6.40
CA ILE A 19 -7.76 -3.28 -5.59
C ILE A 19 -7.71 -2.91 -4.10
N SER A 20 -7.94 -3.89 -3.23
CA SER A 20 -7.96 -3.69 -1.78
C SER A 20 -6.56 -3.73 -1.19
N GLN A 21 -6.41 -3.32 0.07
CA GLN A 21 -5.13 -3.49 0.78
C GLN A 21 -4.73 -4.96 0.92
N ASP A 22 -5.69 -5.87 1.11
CA ASP A 22 -5.43 -7.32 1.17
C ASP A 22 -4.90 -7.91 -0.14
N ASP A 23 -5.11 -7.21 -1.26
CA ASP A 23 -4.67 -7.61 -2.60
C ASP A 23 -3.31 -6.98 -2.98
N VAL A 24 -2.64 -6.31 -2.03
CA VAL A 24 -1.38 -5.62 -2.25
C VAL A 24 -0.32 -6.02 -1.22
N ILE A 25 0.92 -6.18 -1.67
CA ILE A 25 2.08 -6.42 -0.81
C ILE A 25 2.99 -5.20 -0.87
N PHE A 26 3.42 -4.69 0.29
CA PHE A 26 4.44 -3.66 0.36
C PHE A 26 5.83 -4.31 0.19
N LEU A 27 6.49 -4.02 -0.93
CA LEU A 27 7.84 -4.49 -1.25
C LEU A 27 8.87 -3.40 -0.98
N CYS A 28 9.45 -3.48 0.21
CA CYS A 28 10.56 -2.63 0.60
C CYS A 28 11.89 -3.16 0.05
N ASN A 29 12.22 -2.85 -1.22
CA ASN A 29 13.43 -3.36 -1.87
C ASN A 29 14.59 -2.35 -1.93
N THR A 30 14.38 -1.12 -1.48
CA THR A 30 15.30 0.00 -1.74
C THR A 30 16.07 0.43 -0.49
N CYS A 31 15.38 0.64 0.63
CA CYS A 31 16.02 0.86 1.93
C CYS A 31 16.28 -0.53 2.54
N LYS A 32 17.53 -0.89 2.87
CA LYS A 32 17.82 -2.07 3.72
C LYS A 32 17.34 -1.86 5.18
N GLN A 33 16.33 -1.01 5.38
CA GLN A 33 15.75 -0.73 6.68
C GLN A 33 14.71 -1.81 6.96
N GLU A 34 14.90 -2.49 8.08
CA GLU A 34 13.94 -3.48 8.60
C GLU A 34 12.75 -2.80 9.30
N GLU A 35 12.80 -1.47 9.50
CA GLU A 35 11.80 -0.73 10.26
C GLU A 35 10.65 -0.25 9.36
N LEU A 36 9.50 -0.90 9.50
CA LEU A 36 8.24 -0.52 8.88
C LEU A 36 7.41 0.31 9.85
N VAL A 37 6.89 1.46 9.41
CA VAL A 37 5.96 2.30 10.17
C VAL A 37 4.53 2.10 9.68
N LEU A 38 3.57 2.00 10.59
CA LEU A 38 2.15 1.96 10.24
C LEU A 38 1.65 3.39 9.98
N LYS A 39 1.27 3.68 8.75
CA LYS A 39 0.73 4.98 8.33
C LYS A 39 -0.53 4.78 7.50
N ASP A 40 -1.62 5.45 7.90
CA ASP A 40 -2.93 5.34 7.23
C ASP A 40 -3.43 3.87 7.07
N GLY A 41 -3.09 3.03 8.07
CA GLY A 41 -3.42 1.61 8.11
C GLY A 41 -2.53 0.69 7.25
N VAL A 42 -1.49 1.24 6.63
CA VAL A 42 -0.55 0.51 5.76
C VAL A 42 0.85 0.54 6.38
N TYR A 43 1.54 -0.61 6.41
CA TYR A 43 2.94 -0.67 6.83
C TYR A 43 3.85 -0.19 5.69
N MET A 44 4.70 0.81 5.95
CA MET A 44 5.55 1.46 4.96
C MET A 44 6.96 1.74 5.51
N CYS A 45 8.02 1.62 4.70
CA CYS A 45 9.37 2.11 5.08
C CYS A 45 9.39 3.65 5.01
N PRO A 46 9.75 4.35 6.10
CA PRO A 46 9.76 5.81 6.14
C PRO A 46 10.78 6.43 5.16
N SER A 47 11.86 5.70 4.84
CA SER A 47 12.87 6.15 3.88
C SER A 47 12.46 5.95 2.42
N CYS A 48 11.50 5.07 2.14
CA CYS A 48 11.03 4.76 0.79
C CYS A 48 9.60 5.26 0.55
N LEU A 49 9.16 6.28 1.32
CA LEU A 49 7.84 6.91 1.28
C LEU A 49 7.56 7.71 -0.02
N LEU A 50 7.86 7.14 -1.19
CA LEU A 50 7.28 7.60 -2.44
C LEU A 50 5.98 6.81 -2.66
N PRO A 51 4.81 7.46 -2.53
CA PRO A 51 3.53 6.78 -2.70
C PRO A 51 3.43 6.23 -4.13
N GLY A 52 3.39 4.90 -4.23
CA GLY A 52 3.19 4.17 -5.49
C GLY A 52 4.40 3.42 -6.05
N GLU A 53 5.57 3.48 -5.40
CA GLU A 53 6.79 2.83 -5.93
C GLU A 53 7.21 1.53 -5.23
N ASN A 54 6.46 1.09 -4.21
CA ASN A 54 6.81 -0.08 -3.40
C ASN A 54 5.60 -1.01 -3.14
N PHE A 55 4.61 -1.02 -4.02
CA PHE A 55 3.43 -1.86 -3.88
C PHE A 55 3.33 -2.83 -5.05
N GLU A 56 3.17 -4.11 -4.73
CA GLU A 56 2.97 -5.17 -5.71
C GLU A 56 1.53 -5.71 -5.62
N CYS A 57 0.85 -5.74 -6.76
CA CYS A 57 -0.49 -6.33 -6.87
C CYS A 57 -0.38 -7.85 -6.80
N MET A 58 -1.09 -8.49 -5.88
CA MET A 58 -1.09 -9.95 -5.74
C MET A 58 -1.80 -10.70 -6.88
N HIS A 59 -2.61 -10.00 -7.68
CA HIS A 59 -3.33 -10.61 -8.81
C HIS A 59 -2.51 -10.70 -10.10
N CYS A 60 -1.60 -9.76 -10.32
CA CYS A 60 -0.85 -9.65 -11.58
C CYS A 60 0.64 -9.38 -11.39
N GLU A 61 1.12 -9.36 -10.13
CA GLU A 61 2.52 -9.14 -9.75
C GLU A 61 3.07 -7.80 -10.25
N SER A 62 2.19 -6.87 -10.62
CA SER A 62 2.57 -5.54 -11.09
C SER A 62 3.02 -4.69 -9.92
N LYS A 63 4.17 -4.04 -10.05
CA LYS A 63 4.78 -3.15 -9.05
C LYS A 63 4.39 -1.68 -9.21
N GLU A 64 3.58 -1.37 -10.22
CA GLU A 64 3.12 -0.02 -10.54
C GLU A 64 1.80 0.30 -9.81
N VAL A 65 1.63 -0.20 -8.59
CA VAL A 65 0.40 0.00 -7.82
C VAL A 65 0.46 1.34 -7.09
N LYS A 66 -0.54 2.18 -7.34
CA LYS A 66 -0.65 3.51 -6.72
C LYS A 66 -1.60 3.48 -5.54
N MET A 67 -1.18 4.09 -4.44
CA MET A 67 -2.04 4.29 -3.28
C MET A 67 -2.96 5.50 -3.52
N LYS A 68 -4.26 5.31 -3.33
CA LYS A 68 -5.29 6.33 -3.37
C LYS A 68 -5.78 6.56 -1.94
N VAL A 69 -5.19 7.57 -1.30
CA VAL A 69 -5.66 8.07 -0.01
C VAL A 69 -6.89 8.92 -0.30
N GLU A 70 -8.08 8.44 0.07
CA GLU A 70 -9.23 9.34 0.14
C GLU A 70 -8.94 10.29 1.30
N LYS A 71 -8.60 11.55 0.99
CA LYS A 71 -8.49 12.59 2.00
C LYS A 71 -9.85 12.65 2.70
N ALA A 72 -9.87 12.30 3.99
CA ALA A 72 -10.98 12.66 4.85
C ALA A 72 -10.95 14.19 4.98
N GLU A 73 -11.80 14.87 4.20
CA GLU A 73 -12.18 16.26 4.43
C GLU A 73 -13.24 16.34 5.54
#